data_AF-A0A2V9IWM6-F1
#
_entry.id   AF-A0A2V9IWM6-F1
#
_cell.length_a   1.000
_cell.length_b   1.000
_cell.length_c   1.000
_cell.angle_alpha   90.00
_cell.angle_beta   90.00
_cell.angle_gamma   90.00
#
_symmetry.space_group_name_H-M   'P 1'
#
loop_
_entity.id
_entity.type
_entity.pdbx_description
1 polymer ?
#
loop_
_entity_poly.entity_id
_entity_poly.type
_entity_poly.pdbx_seq_one_letter_code
_entity_poly.pdbx_strand_id
1 'polypeptide(L)'
;MASSGLRRHATLGCVTRAGSVRYLLMESQCIPYTRVPKSSALLLDYLYHFDRVAQFYNGSPFDAEGYRRLAENVKGLTKNRAELAEILERQNKAFGCAEPTLA
;
A
#
# COMPACT_ATOMS: atom_id res chain seq x y z
N MET A 1 12.55 -22.95 17.74
CA MET A 1 12.87 -21.52 17.63
C MET A 1 11.60 -20.77 17.30
N ALA A 2 11.13 -19.97 18.26
CA ALA A 2 9.81 -19.35 18.29
C ALA A 2 9.69 -18.22 17.27
N SER A 3 8.73 -18.34 16.34
CA SER A 3 8.33 -17.24 15.46
C SER A 3 7.25 -16.44 16.18
N SER A 4 7.65 -15.39 16.90
CA SER A 4 6.76 -14.41 17.52
C SER A 4 6.10 -13.56 16.42
N GLY A 5 4.93 -14.00 15.96
CA GLY A 5 4.07 -13.24 15.07
C GLY A 5 3.60 -11.95 15.75
N LEU A 6 4.11 -10.81 15.29
CA LEU A 6 3.71 -9.49 15.73
C LEU A 6 2.28 -9.22 15.22
N ARG A 7 1.27 -9.53 16.05
CA ARG A 7 -0.13 -9.19 15.80
C ARG A 7 -0.28 -7.66 15.80
N ARG A 8 -0.48 -7.06 14.64
CA ARG A 8 -0.89 -5.65 14.52
C ARG A 8 -2.39 -5.62 14.30
N HIS A 9 -3.14 -5.24 15.33
CA HIS A 9 -4.59 -5.07 15.26
C HIS A 9 -4.88 -3.76 14.50
N ALA A 10 -5.51 -3.87 13.32
CA ALA A 10 -6.01 -2.72 12.57
C ALA A 10 -7.39 -2.33 13.12
N THR A 11 -7.51 -1.10 13.63
CA THR A 11 -8.77 -0.55 14.14
C THR A 11 -9.52 0.13 12.99
N LEU A 12 -10.68 -0.39 12.60
CA LEU A 12 -11.65 0.31 11.75
C LEU A 12 -12.93 0.51 12.57
N GLY A 13 -13.39 1.76 12.63
CA GLY A 13 -14.35 2.24 13.62
C GLY A 13 -15.84 2.05 13.30
N CYS A 14 -16.60 2.13 14.40
CA CYS A 14 -18.00 2.56 14.64
C CYS A 14 -19.14 2.18 13.67
N VAL A 15 -20.07 1.36 14.18
CA VAL A 15 -21.53 1.57 13.96
C VAL A 15 -22.25 1.42 15.31
N THR A 16 -22.95 2.47 15.73
CA THR A 16 -23.83 2.48 16.90
C THR A 16 -25.29 2.21 16.51
N ARG A 17 -25.87 1.11 17.02
CA ARG A 17 -27.22 1.10 17.62
C ARG A 17 -27.45 -0.21 18.38
N ALA A 18 -27.79 -0.07 19.67
CA ALA A 18 -28.33 -1.09 20.58
C ALA A 18 -28.32 -2.56 20.12
N GLY A 19 -27.41 -3.34 20.68
CA GLY A 19 -27.35 -4.80 20.50
C GLY A 19 -25.93 -5.25 20.20
N SER A 20 -25.31 -5.94 21.17
CA SER A 20 -24.04 -6.68 21.09
C SER A 20 -23.25 -6.50 19.78
N VAL A 21 -22.28 -5.59 19.77
CA VAL A 21 -21.31 -5.47 18.67
C VAL A 21 -20.46 -6.74 18.68
N ARG A 22 -20.85 -7.75 17.90
CA ARG A 22 -19.95 -8.83 17.51
C ARG A 22 -18.95 -8.24 16.53
N TYR A 23 -17.81 -7.83 17.04
CA TYR A 23 -16.64 -7.59 16.19
C TYR A 23 -16.30 -8.92 15.50
N LEU A 24 -16.55 -9.01 14.19
CA LEU A 24 -15.93 -10.03 13.36
C LEU A 24 -14.45 -9.66 13.26
N LEU A 25 -13.67 -10.07 14.26
CA LEU A 25 -12.24 -9.90 14.26
C LEU A 25 -11.69 -10.76 13.13
N MET A 26 -11.34 -10.13 12.01
CA MET A 26 -10.72 -10.82 10.90
C MET A 26 -9.25 -11.04 11.25
N GLU A 27 -8.91 -12.28 11.59
CA GLU A 27 -7.53 -12.67 11.87
C GLU A 27 -6.72 -12.63 10.56
N SER A 28 -5.65 -11.84 10.55
CA SER A 28 -4.70 -11.80 9.45
C SER A 28 -3.35 -12.34 9.90
N GLN A 29 -2.74 -13.18 9.07
CA GLN A 29 -1.42 -13.74 9.33
C GLN A 29 -0.53 -13.48 8.12
N CYS A 30 0.68 -12.99 8.36
CA CYS A 30 1.68 -12.80 7.31
C CYS A 30 2.38 -14.13 7.05
N ILE A 31 2.38 -14.57 5.79
CA ILE A 31 3.13 -15.73 5.32
C ILE A 31 4.29 -15.21 4.46
N PRO A 32 5.54 -15.67 4.68
CA PRO A 32 6.64 -15.27 3.81
C PRO A 32 6.40 -15.77 2.38
N TYR A 33 6.73 -14.94 1.40
CA TYR A 33 6.44 -15.21 -0.01
C TYR A 33 7.23 -16.42 -0.55
N THR A 34 8.32 -16.80 0.13
CA THR A 34 9.07 -18.04 -0.13
C THR A 34 8.25 -19.32 0.03
N ARG A 35 7.10 -19.26 0.72
CA ARG A 35 6.18 -20.40 0.89
C ARG A 35 5.04 -20.43 -0.15
N VAL A 36 4.92 -19.38 -0.97
CA VAL A 36 3.87 -19.30 -1.98
C VAL A 36 4.30 -20.11 -3.22
N PRO A 37 3.49 -21.09 -3.66
CA PRO A 37 3.83 -21.90 -4.83
C PRO A 37 3.81 -21.04 -6.10
N LYS A 38 4.71 -21.35 -7.05
CA LYS A 38 4.84 -20.65 -8.34
C LYS A 38 5.23 -19.16 -8.21
N SER A 39 5.88 -18.79 -7.13
CA SER A 39 6.50 -17.46 -6.99
C SER A 39 7.63 -17.29 -8.01
N SER A 40 7.71 -16.15 -8.66
CA SER A 40 8.80 -15.87 -9.61
C SER A 40 10.11 -15.60 -8.86
N ALA A 41 11.23 -16.07 -9.42
CA ALA A 41 12.55 -15.80 -8.87
C ALA A 41 12.84 -14.30 -8.77
N LEU A 42 12.47 -13.53 -9.81
CA LEU A 42 12.61 -12.08 -9.83
C LEU A 42 11.90 -11.40 -8.65
N LEU A 43 10.68 -11.84 -8.32
CA LEU A 43 9.93 -11.28 -7.20
C LEU A 43 10.59 -11.63 -5.85
N LEU A 44 11.06 -12.87 -5.69
CA LEU A 44 11.77 -13.26 -4.48
C LEU A 44 13.08 -12.49 -4.30
N ASP A 45 13.84 -12.29 -5.38
CA ASP A 45 15.05 -11.47 -5.34
C ASP A 45 14.70 -10.01 -5.02
N TYR A 46 13.65 -9.43 -5.61
CA TYR A 46 13.21 -8.07 -5.26
C TYR A 46 12.81 -7.93 -3.78
N LEU A 47 12.13 -8.93 -3.21
CA LEU A 47 11.65 -8.89 -1.82
C LEU A 47 12.72 -9.23 -0.76
N TYR A 48 13.68 -10.10 -1.07
CA TYR A 48 14.61 -10.64 -0.06
C TYR A 48 16.09 -10.41 -0.39
N HIS A 49 16.44 -10.17 -1.66
CA HIS A 49 17.82 -10.02 -2.15
C HIS A 49 17.92 -8.87 -3.17
N PHE A 50 17.45 -7.69 -2.76
CA PHE A 50 17.31 -6.54 -3.66
C PHE A 50 18.64 -6.14 -4.32
N ASP A 51 19.77 -6.41 -3.68
CA ASP A 51 21.12 -6.22 -4.22
C ASP A 51 21.32 -6.84 -5.61
N ARG A 52 20.70 -7.99 -5.88
CA ARG A 52 20.81 -8.71 -7.16
C ARG A 52 20.07 -8.00 -8.30
N VAL A 53 19.00 -7.28 -7.97
CA VAL A 53 18.11 -6.62 -8.92
C VAL A 53 18.24 -5.09 -8.88
N ALA A 54 19.10 -4.55 -8.01
CA ALA A 54 19.22 -3.12 -7.76
C ALA A 54 19.48 -2.30 -9.03
N GLN A 55 20.26 -2.84 -9.97
CA GLN A 55 20.54 -2.19 -11.26
C GLN A 55 19.30 -1.94 -12.13
N PHE A 56 18.20 -2.68 -11.90
CA PHE A 56 16.96 -2.55 -12.67
C PHE A 56 15.95 -1.57 -12.07
N TYR A 57 16.20 -1.06 -10.86
CA TYR A 57 15.25 -0.23 -10.11
C TYR A 57 15.90 1.05 -9.56
N ASN A 58 15.13 2.14 -9.49
CA ASN A 58 15.61 3.45 -9.03
C ASN A 58 15.66 3.60 -7.49
N GLY A 59 15.81 2.50 -6.77
CA GLY A 59 15.88 2.49 -5.31
C GLY A 59 15.31 1.22 -4.68
N SER A 60 15.75 0.93 -3.46
CA SER A 60 15.24 -0.19 -2.68
C SER A 60 13.86 0.12 -2.11
N PRO A 61 12.89 -0.81 -2.19
CA PRO A 61 11.59 -0.64 -1.56
C PRO A 61 11.66 -0.55 -0.04
N PHE A 62 12.77 -0.99 0.56
CA PHE A 62 13.00 -1.00 2.01
C PHE A 62 13.73 0.26 2.52
N ASP A 63 14.10 1.20 1.63
CA ASP A 63 14.74 2.46 2.00
C ASP A 63 13.69 3.59 2.14
N ALA A 64 13.26 3.85 3.38
CA ALA A 64 12.32 4.92 3.69
C ALA A 64 12.87 6.32 3.32
N GLU A 65 14.19 6.52 3.44
CA GLU A 65 14.83 7.80 3.07
C GLU A 65 14.80 8.02 1.57
N GLY A 66 14.92 6.95 0.79
CA GLY A 66 14.77 6.94 -0.66
C GLY A 66 13.47 7.57 -1.11
N TYR A 67 12.36 7.21 -0.47
CA TYR A 67 11.05 7.82 -0.77
C TYR A 67 11.00 9.32 -0.46
N ARG A 68 11.64 9.77 0.63
CA ARG A 68 11.72 11.20 0.95
C ARG A 68 12.49 11.98 -0.11
N ARG A 69 13.63 11.44 -0.58
CA ARG A 69 14.40 12.03 -1.68
C ARG A 69 13.59 12.08 -2.99
N LEU A 70 12.89 10.99 -3.31
CA LEU A 70 12.04 10.92 -4.49
C LEU A 70 10.86 11.91 -4.43
N ALA A 71 10.28 12.14 -3.25
CA ALA A 71 9.20 13.11 -3.09
C ALA A 71 9.62 14.53 -3.49
N GLU A 72 10.84 14.95 -3.19
CA GLU A 72 11.37 16.25 -3.63
C GLU A 72 11.51 16.32 -5.16
N ASN A 73 11.97 15.25 -5.80
CA ASN A 73 12.03 15.18 -7.27
C ASN A 73 10.61 15.27 -7.88
N VAL A 74 9.61 14.63 -7.26
CA VAL A 74 8.22 14.66 -7.71
C VAL A 74 7.61 16.06 -7.58
N LYS A 75 7.94 16.83 -6.53
CA LYS A 75 7.50 18.23 -6.40
C LYS A 75 8.00 19.10 -7.55
N GLY A 76 9.20 18.84 -8.05
CA GLY A 76 9.79 19.55 -9.19
C GLY A 76 9.15 19.26 -10.54
N LEU A 77 8.33 18.20 -10.67
CA LEU A 77 7.57 17.93 -11.89
C LEU A 77 6.41 18.93 -12.03
N THR A 78 6.64 19.97 -12.83
CA THR A 78 5.65 20.96 -13.24
C THR A 78 4.68 20.36 -14.27
N LYS A 79 3.83 19.43 -13.83
CA LYS A 79 2.65 19.01 -14.59
C LYS A 79 1.45 19.81 -14.10
N ASN A 80 0.48 20.07 -14.97
CA ASN A 80 -0.77 20.74 -14.61
C ASN A 80 -1.64 19.80 -13.74
N ARG A 81 -1.32 19.72 -12.44
CA ARG A 81 -2.01 18.85 -11.49
C ARG A 81 -3.48 19.25 -11.29
N ALA A 82 -3.80 20.53 -11.46
CA ALA A 82 -5.16 21.03 -11.34
C ALA A 82 -6.05 20.47 -12.46
N GLU A 83 -5.57 20.53 -13.71
CA GLU A 83 -6.29 19.97 -14.86
C GLU A 83 -6.47 18.44 -14.75
N LEU A 84 -5.44 17.73 -14.29
CA LEU A 84 -5.55 16.29 -14.03
C LEU A 84 -6.59 15.97 -12.94
N ALA A 85 -6.58 16.74 -11.84
CA ALA A 85 -7.53 16.57 -10.74
C ALA A 85 -8.98 16.81 -11.21
N GLU A 86 -9.24 17.82 -12.04
CA GLU A 86 -10.56 18.09 -12.61
C GLU A 86 -11.07 16.92 -13.47
N ILE A 87 -10.20 16.31 -14.28
CA ILE A 87 -10.55 15.14 -15.08
C ILE A 87 -10.91 13.95 -14.17
N LEU A 88 -10.09 13.68 -13.15
CA LEU A 88 -10.32 12.60 -12.20
C LEU A 88 -11.61 12.80 -11.39
N GLU A 89 -11.91 14.03 -10.97
CA GLU A 89 -13.14 14.35 -10.25
C GLU A 89 -14.39 14.07 -11.09
N ARG A 90 -14.39 14.47 -12.37
CA ARG A 90 -15.49 14.15 -13.29
C ARG A 90 -15.69 12.65 -13.46
N GLN A 91 -14.59 11.89 -13.56
CA GLN A 91 -14.64 10.42 -13.67
C GLN A 91 -15.19 9.78 -12.40
N ASN A 92 -14.71 10.19 -11.23
CA ASN A 92 -15.16 9.65 -9.95
C ASN A 92 -16.66 9.92 -9.73
N LYS A 93 -17.16 11.10 -10.11
CA LYS A 93 -18.60 11.41 -10.11
C LYS A 93 -19.38 10.51 -11.06
N ALA A 94 -18.90 10.32 -12.29
CA ALA A 94 -19.55 9.46 -13.27
C ALA A 94 -19.61 7.98 -12.83
N PHE A 95 -18.62 7.52 -12.07
CA PHE A 95 -18.58 6.17 -11.52
C PHE A 95 -19.33 6.01 -10.18
N GLY A 96 -19.91 7.09 -9.65
CA GLY A 96 -20.66 7.05 -8.39
C GLY A 96 -19.77 6.77 -7.16
N CYS A 97 -18.51 7.20 -7.20
CA CYS A 97 -17.59 7.02 -6.09
C CYS A 97 -18.01 7.85 -4.86
N ALA A 98 -17.63 7.39 -3.66
CA ALA A 98 -17.97 8.04 -2.40
C ALA A 98 -17.17 9.34 -2.20
N GLU A 99 -17.69 10.21 -1.32
CA GLU A 99 -17.14 11.54 -1.01
C GLU A 99 -15.61 11.59 -0.76
N PRO A 100 -14.96 10.61 -0.09
CA PRO A 100 -13.51 10.63 0.12
C PRO A 100 -12.65 10.58 -1.16
N THR A 101 -13.26 10.28 -2.30
CA THR A 101 -12.58 10.22 -3.61
C THR A 101 -12.79 11.47 -4.47
N LEU A 102 -13.61 12.42 -3.99
CA LEU A 102 -13.95 13.67 -4.69
C LEU A 102 -13.22 14.90 -4.12
N ALA A 103 -12.50 14.73 -2.99
CA ALA A 103 -11.80 15.78 -2.26
C ALA A 103 -10.28 15.76 -2.51
#